data_AF-A0A3D0JG45-F1
#
_entry.id   AF-A0A3D0JG45-F1
#
_cell.length_a   1.000
_cell.length_b   1.000
_cell.length_c   1.000
_cell.angle_alpha   90.00
_cell.angle_beta   90.00
_cell.angle_gamma   90.00
#
_symmetry.space_group_name_H-M   'P 1'
#
loop_
_entity.id
_entity.type
_entity.pdbx_description
1 polymer ?
#
loop_
_entity_poly.entity_id
_entity_poly.type
_entity_poly.pdbx_seq_one_letter_code
_entity_poly.pdbx_strand_id
1 'polypeptide(L)'
;GYFPGDDALPKVKFAQGLNLLMSGNAFVYYGEEIGMKGTGIDENKRGPMQWGTDEGMCKGPSGMEDIKQKYPDLSVQEKDEGSIYNYVKEAIRLRNTFPALSRGKISIEEDIIALYASDTDKPGEEITDGNVIAYYKKMEDEKDSADDILIVINSGKAAAEIDISMIDNVGMVYSIKGMLSADGGEITLENGILRLPAYGIALLQ
;
A
#
# COMPACT_ATOMS: atom_id res chain seq x y z
N GLY A 1 9.59 0.53 -8.46
CA GLY A 1 9.49 -0.47 -9.56
C GLY A 1 8.49 -0.05 -10.65
N TYR A 2 8.74 -0.40 -11.93
CA TYR A 2 7.86 -0.06 -13.06
C TYR A 2 6.78 -1.14 -13.28
N PHE A 3 5.51 -0.72 -13.32
CA PHE A 3 4.38 -1.59 -13.65
C PHE A 3 3.80 -1.21 -15.04
N PRO A 4 3.61 -2.18 -15.95
CA PRO A 4 2.91 -1.96 -17.21
C PRO A 4 1.39 -2.04 -17.04
N GLY A 5 0.63 -1.55 -18.03
CA GLY A 5 -0.83 -1.63 -18.07
C GLY A 5 -1.56 -0.40 -17.53
N ASP A 6 -2.89 -0.44 -17.63
CA ASP A 6 -3.78 0.65 -17.25
C ASP A 6 -3.87 0.80 -15.71
N ASP A 7 -3.67 -0.29 -14.98
CA ASP A 7 -3.64 -0.36 -13.50
C ASP A 7 -2.24 -0.10 -12.91
N ALA A 8 -1.32 0.45 -13.69
CA ALA A 8 0.06 0.66 -13.25
C ALA A 8 0.19 1.62 -12.07
N LEU A 9 -0.58 2.71 -12.03
CA LEU A 9 -0.53 3.69 -10.94
C LEU A 9 -0.95 3.06 -9.59
N PRO A 10 -2.13 2.43 -9.48
CA PRO A 10 -2.50 1.78 -8.22
C PRO A 10 -1.54 0.66 -7.85
N LYS A 11 -0.97 -0.10 -8.80
CA LYS A 11 0.08 -1.09 -8.51
C LYS A 11 1.36 -0.49 -7.91
N VAL A 12 1.80 0.68 -8.39
CA VAL A 12 2.97 1.38 -7.80
C VAL A 12 2.70 1.70 -6.34
N LYS A 13 1.54 2.31 -6.05
CA LYS A 13 1.15 2.65 -4.68
C LYS A 13 1.00 1.39 -3.82
N PHE A 14 0.30 0.38 -4.32
CA PHE A 14 0.10 -0.89 -3.62
C PHE A 14 1.42 -1.54 -3.22
N ALA A 15 2.38 -1.63 -4.15
CA ALA A 15 3.71 -2.16 -3.87
C ALA A 15 4.45 -1.37 -2.78
N GLN A 16 4.32 -0.04 -2.78
CA GLN A 16 4.88 0.80 -1.71
C GLN A 16 4.19 0.56 -0.37
N GLY A 17 2.86 0.42 -0.36
CA GLY A 17 2.10 0.07 0.83
C GLY A 17 2.56 -1.25 1.44
N LEU A 18 2.71 -2.30 0.61
CA LEU A 18 3.24 -3.58 1.06
C LEU A 18 4.65 -3.43 1.64
N ASN A 19 5.59 -2.81 0.92
CA ASN A 19 6.96 -2.59 1.41
C ASN A 19 6.99 -1.87 2.78
N LEU A 20 6.21 -0.80 2.92
CA LEU A 20 6.20 0.07 4.08
C LEU A 20 5.36 -0.44 5.25
N LEU A 21 4.50 -1.44 5.04
CA LEU A 21 3.70 -2.06 6.11
C LEU A 21 4.23 -3.42 6.55
N MET A 22 5.21 -4.01 5.85
CA MET A 22 5.86 -5.27 6.26
C MET A 22 6.83 -5.10 7.45
N SER A 23 7.07 -6.18 8.19
CA SER A 23 7.88 -6.13 9.42
C SER A 23 9.36 -5.91 9.11
N GLY A 24 10.11 -5.34 10.06
CA GLY A 24 11.55 -5.11 9.92
C GLY A 24 11.90 -3.70 9.43
N ASN A 25 12.92 -3.58 8.57
CA ASN A 25 13.35 -2.30 8.03
C ASN A 25 12.85 -2.15 6.60
N ALA A 26 12.18 -1.02 6.33
CA ALA A 26 11.74 -0.67 4.99
C ALA A 26 12.71 0.33 4.37
N PHE A 27 12.95 0.21 3.07
CA PHE A 27 13.79 1.11 2.30
C PHE A 27 12.97 1.68 1.15
N VAL A 28 13.11 2.97 0.89
CA VAL A 28 12.57 3.66 -0.29
C VAL A 28 13.76 4.20 -1.06
N TYR A 29 13.98 3.73 -2.29
CA TYR A 29 15.02 4.28 -3.13
C TYR A 29 14.58 5.64 -3.67
N TYR A 30 15.51 6.57 -3.85
CA TYR A 30 15.15 7.93 -4.27
C TYR A 30 14.35 7.90 -5.58
N GLY A 31 13.32 8.75 -5.65
CA GLY A 31 12.42 8.81 -6.79
C GLY A 31 11.34 7.75 -6.79
N GLU A 32 11.44 6.66 -6.00
CA GLU A 32 10.34 5.69 -5.90
C GLU A 32 9.09 6.31 -5.26
N GLU A 33 9.28 7.28 -4.37
CA GLU A 33 8.21 8.05 -3.73
C GLU A 33 7.41 8.92 -4.70
N ILE A 34 7.97 9.23 -5.88
CA ILE A 34 7.24 9.90 -6.98
C ILE A 34 7.04 8.98 -8.19
N GLY A 35 7.39 7.69 -8.07
CA GLY A 35 7.22 6.70 -9.14
C GLY A 35 8.21 6.84 -10.30
N MET A 36 9.39 7.40 -10.08
CA MET A 36 10.43 7.51 -11.12
C MET A 36 10.75 6.16 -11.74
N LYS A 37 10.94 6.18 -13.06
CA LYS A 37 11.35 5.04 -13.87
C LYS A 37 12.82 5.16 -14.23
N GLY A 38 13.54 4.05 -14.06
CA GLY A 38 14.82 3.78 -14.70
C GLY A 38 14.85 2.35 -15.21
N THR A 39 15.27 2.13 -16.46
CA THR A 39 15.30 0.79 -17.08
C THR A 39 16.47 0.65 -18.04
N GLY A 40 16.90 -0.59 -18.31
CA GLY A 40 18.00 -0.86 -19.24
C GLY A 40 19.35 -0.73 -18.53
N ILE A 41 20.24 0.09 -19.10
CA ILE A 41 21.60 0.33 -18.59
C ILE A 41 21.58 0.92 -17.17
N ASP A 42 22.69 0.81 -16.45
CA ASP A 42 22.76 1.22 -15.05
C ASP A 42 22.66 2.74 -14.87
N GLU A 43 23.15 3.50 -15.86
CA GLU A 43 23.04 4.96 -15.95
C GLU A 43 21.59 5.42 -15.88
N ASN A 44 20.69 4.70 -16.57
CA ASN A 44 19.27 5.02 -16.63
C ASN A 44 18.54 4.87 -15.30
N LYS A 45 19.08 4.09 -14.35
CA LYS A 45 18.53 3.91 -13.00
C LYS A 45 19.03 4.96 -12.01
N ARG A 46 20.03 5.74 -12.42
CA ARG A 46 20.73 6.76 -11.61
C ARG A 46 20.46 8.18 -12.13
N GLY A 47 19.33 8.35 -12.82
CA GLY A 47 18.90 9.64 -13.36
C GLY A 47 18.58 10.65 -12.26
N PRO A 48 18.63 11.96 -12.56
CA PRO A 48 18.39 12.99 -11.57
C PRO A 48 16.94 12.98 -11.07
N MET A 49 16.77 13.25 -9.77
CA MET A 49 15.46 13.40 -9.13
C MET A 49 14.65 14.50 -9.82
N GLN A 50 13.36 14.23 -10.06
CA GLN A 50 12.45 15.15 -10.73
C GLN A 50 11.83 16.11 -9.72
N TRP A 51 12.49 17.24 -9.49
CA TRP A 51 12.05 18.24 -8.50
C TRP A 51 10.92 19.16 -9.02
N GLY A 52 10.82 19.36 -10.34
CA GLY A 52 9.91 20.33 -10.97
C GLY A 52 10.55 21.69 -11.27
N THR A 53 11.86 21.82 -11.05
CA THR A 53 12.68 22.96 -11.47
C THR A 53 14.03 22.46 -11.99
N ASP A 54 14.56 23.15 -13.01
CA ASP A 54 15.90 22.90 -13.52
C ASP A 54 16.99 23.49 -12.58
N GLU A 55 16.61 24.43 -11.71
CA GLU A 55 17.52 25.01 -10.73
C GLU A 55 17.90 23.98 -9.67
N GLY A 56 19.18 23.61 -9.63
CA GLY A 56 19.71 22.63 -8.67
C GLY A 56 19.59 21.17 -9.10
N MET A 57 19.11 20.89 -10.32
CA MET A 57 19.05 19.52 -10.83
C MET A 57 20.45 19.01 -11.22
N CYS A 58 20.84 17.85 -10.70
CA CYS A 58 22.08 17.19 -11.09
C CYS A 58 22.03 16.78 -12.56
N LYS A 59 23.19 16.77 -13.24
CA LYS A 59 23.31 16.12 -14.54
C LYS A 59 23.23 14.60 -14.37
N GLY A 60 22.56 13.93 -15.31
CA GLY A 60 22.60 12.47 -15.39
C GLY A 60 24.03 11.96 -15.62
N PRO A 61 24.32 10.70 -15.25
CA PRO A 61 25.62 10.09 -15.49
C PRO A 61 25.95 10.00 -17.00
N SER A 62 27.23 9.97 -17.33
CA SER A 62 27.68 9.83 -18.72
C SER A 62 27.13 8.54 -19.33
N GLY A 63 26.51 8.64 -20.50
CA GLY A 63 25.88 7.50 -21.18
C GLY A 63 24.42 7.27 -20.79
N MET A 64 23.85 8.08 -19.88
CA MET A 64 22.42 8.07 -19.61
C MET A 64 21.62 8.45 -20.86
N GLU A 65 20.59 7.67 -21.15
CA GLU A 65 19.62 7.96 -22.20
C GLU A 65 18.58 8.97 -21.73
N ASP A 66 17.93 9.66 -22.65
CA ASP A 66 16.78 10.49 -22.30
C ASP A 66 15.57 9.60 -21.98
N ILE A 67 15.14 9.62 -20.71
CA ILE A 67 14.05 8.79 -20.20
C ILE A 67 12.86 9.68 -19.88
N LYS A 68 11.82 9.57 -20.70
CA LYS A 68 10.53 10.19 -20.41
C LYS A 68 9.89 9.54 -19.18
N GLN A 69 9.71 10.32 -18.12
CA GLN A 69 9.02 9.90 -16.91
C GLN A 69 7.51 9.76 -17.15
N LYS A 70 6.89 8.78 -16.49
CA LYS A 70 5.46 8.49 -16.61
C LYS A 70 4.60 9.39 -15.72
N TYR A 71 5.09 9.64 -14.51
CA TYR A 71 4.37 10.41 -13.49
C TYR A 71 4.94 11.82 -13.37
N PRO A 72 4.15 12.79 -12.87
CA PRO A 72 4.61 14.17 -12.67
C PRO A 72 5.80 14.26 -11.69
N ASP A 73 6.52 15.36 -11.74
CA ASP A 73 7.57 15.68 -10.77
C ASP A 73 7.02 15.95 -9.36
N LEU A 74 7.94 16.09 -8.40
CA LEU A 74 7.60 16.33 -7.00
C LEU A 74 6.72 17.57 -6.80
N SER A 75 7.04 18.69 -7.45
CA SER A 75 6.33 19.96 -7.24
C SER A 75 4.84 19.93 -7.61
N VAL A 76 4.47 18.99 -8.49
CA VAL A 76 3.08 18.67 -8.84
C VAL A 76 2.50 17.68 -7.85
N GLN A 77 3.20 16.57 -7.57
CA GLN A 77 2.69 15.49 -6.72
C GLN A 77 2.48 15.93 -5.26
N GLU A 78 3.28 16.85 -4.73
CA GLU A 78 3.11 17.37 -3.36
C GLU A 78 1.74 18.03 -3.13
N LYS A 79 1.16 18.62 -4.18
CA LYS A 79 -0.13 19.33 -4.14
C LYS A 79 -1.32 18.43 -4.45
N ASP A 80 -1.08 17.24 -4.98
CA ASP A 80 -2.10 16.26 -5.33
C ASP A 80 -2.22 15.22 -4.21
N GLU A 81 -3.32 15.26 -3.47
CA GLU A 81 -3.60 14.31 -2.38
C GLU A 81 -3.65 12.86 -2.87
N GLY A 82 -4.02 12.65 -4.13
CA GLY A 82 -4.05 11.33 -4.78
C GLY A 82 -2.71 10.90 -5.37
N SER A 83 -1.61 11.61 -5.14
CA SER A 83 -0.32 11.30 -5.76
C SER A 83 0.37 10.08 -5.15
N ILE A 84 1.41 9.58 -5.83
CA ILE A 84 2.27 8.51 -5.28
C ILE A 84 3.01 9.05 -4.05
N TYR A 85 3.46 10.30 -4.11
CA TYR A 85 4.15 10.97 -3.01
C TYR A 85 3.31 10.99 -1.73
N ASN A 86 2.08 11.49 -1.80
CA ASN A 86 1.22 11.58 -0.62
C ASN A 86 0.78 10.20 -0.12
N TYR A 87 0.60 9.22 -1.01
CA TYR A 87 0.38 7.82 -0.62
C TYR A 87 1.57 7.24 0.16
N VAL A 88 2.80 7.42 -0.33
CA VAL A 88 4.03 6.93 0.33
C VAL A 88 4.26 7.62 1.66
N LYS A 89 4.03 8.94 1.70
CA LYS A 89 4.10 9.75 2.93
C LYS A 89 3.11 9.26 3.98
N GLU A 90 1.89 8.94 3.58
CA GLU A 90 0.88 8.38 4.48
C GLU A 90 1.28 6.99 4.99
N ALA A 91 1.78 6.11 4.12
CA ALA A 91 2.27 4.79 4.52
C ALA A 91 3.43 4.89 5.55
N ILE A 92 4.36 5.84 5.37
CA ILE A 92 5.42 6.13 6.35
C ILE A 92 4.82 6.66 7.66
N ARG A 93 3.83 7.56 7.61
CA ARG A 93 3.14 8.08 8.80
C ARG A 93 2.50 6.94 9.59
N LEU A 94 1.76 6.05 8.91
CA LEU A 94 1.14 4.88 9.53
C LEU A 94 2.19 3.98 10.18
N ARG A 95 3.27 3.63 9.45
CA ARG A 95 4.38 2.82 9.98
C ARG A 95 4.96 3.38 11.28
N ASN A 96 5.11 4.70 11.35
CA ASN A 96 5.65 5.38 12.54
C ASN A 96 4.61 5.55 13.66
N THR A 97 3.32 5.50 13.33
CA THR A 97 2.22 5.64 14.29
C THR A 97 1.97 4.33 15.05
N PHE A 98 2.07 3.19 14.37
CA PHE A 98 1.75 1.88 14.96
C PHE A 98 3.00 1.01 15.16
N PRO A 99 3.47 0.82 16.40
CA PRO A 99 4.61 -0.03 16.74
C PRO A 99 4.62 -1.41 16.08
N ALA A 100 3.46 -2.08 16.06
CA ALA A 100 3.31 -3.41 15.50
C ALA A 100 3.66 -3.49 14.01
N LEU A 101 3.54 -2.41 13.24
CA LEU A 101 3.92 -2.41 11.83
C LEU A 101 5.42 -2.64 11.61
N SER A 102 6.26 -2.06 12.46
CA SER A 102 7.71 -2.20 12.37
C SER A 102 8.25 -3.39 13.16
N ARG A 103 7.73 -3.59 14.38
CA ARG A 103 8.26 -4.53 15.38
C ARG A 103 7.43 -5.80 15.53
N GLY A 104 6.15 -5.75 15.19
CA GLY A 104 5.25 -6.89 15.34
C GLY A 104 5.61 -8.04 14.40
N LYS A 105 5.31 -9.26 14.84
CA LYS A 105 5.55 -10.48 14.08
C LYS A 105 4.24 -11.04 13.55
N ILE A 106 4.37 -11.89 12.53
CA ILE A 106 3.27 -12.62 11.89
C ILE A 106 3.59 -14.11 12.06
N SER A 107 2.68 -14.85 12.65
CA SER A 107 2.64 -16.31 12.60
C SER A 107 1.94 -16.73 11.31
N ILE A 108 2.64 -17.43 10.41
CA ILE A 108 2.07 -17.79 9.09
C ILE A 108 0.87 -18.72 9.25
N GLU A 109 0.94 -19.62 10.23
CA GLU A 109 -0.06 -20.66 10.47
C GLU A 109 -1.29 -20.14 11.23
N GLU A 110 -1.15 -19.08 12.02
CA GLU A 110 -2.18 -18.63 12.96
C GLU A 110 -2.71 -17.23 12.63
N ASP A 111 -1.89 -16.37 12.04
CA ASP A 111 -2.23 -14.96 11.87
C ASP A 111 -2.67 -14.61 10.45
N ILE A 112 -2.52 -15.49 9.45
CA ILE A 112 -2.88 -15.20 8.05
C ILE A 112 -4.21 -15.86 7.70
N ILE A 113 -5.15 -15.06 7.21
CA ILE A 113 -6.46 -15.51 6.75
C ILE A 113 -6.64 -15.04 5.30
N ALA A 114 -6.68 -16.02 4.39
CA ALA A 114 -7.13 -15.78 3.02
C ALA A 114 -8.66 -15.81 3.00
N LEU A 115 -9.28 -14.74 2.50
CA LEU A 115 -10.72 -14.56 2.52
C LEU A 115 -11.29 -14.63 1.10
N TYR A 116 -12.40 -15.35 0.98
CA TYR A 116 -13.26 -15.26 -0.21
C TYR A 116 -14.06 -13.96 -0.10
N ALA A 117 -13.70 -12.98 -0.92
CA ALA A 117 -14.43 -11.74 -1.02
C ALA A 117 -15.50 -11.83 -2.11
N SER A 118 -16.59 -11.10 -1.92
CA SER A 118 -17.59 -10.87 -2.97
C SER A 118 -17.27 -9.59 -3.75
N ASP A 119 -17.43 -9.66 -5.07
CA ASP A 119 -17.31 -8.49 -5.94
C ASP A 119 -18.45 -7.50 -5.66
N THR A 120 -18.11 -6.22 -5.41
CA THR A 120 -19.13 -5.20 -5.15
C THR A 120 -19.99 -4.88 -6.36
N ASP A 121 -19.43 -5.03 -7.57
CA ASP A 121 -20.15 -4.79 -8.81
C ASP A 121 -21.01 -6.00 -9.20
N LYS A 122 -20.73 -7.17 -8.63
CA LYS A 122 -21.48 -8.43 -8.83
C LYS A 122 -21.70 -9.16 -7.51
N PRO A 123 -22.62 -8.66 -6.66
CA PRO A 123 -22.87 -9.24 -5.35
C PRO A 123 -23.22 -10.74 -5.44
N GLY A 124 -22.50 -11.57 -4.69
CA GLY A 124 -22.67 -13.03 -4.66
C GLY A 124 -21.78 -13.81 -5.63
N GLU A 125 -20.99 -13.14 -6.48
CA GLU A 125 -19.90 -13.77 -7.24
C GLU A 125 -18.58 -13.66 -6.47
N GLU A 126 -17.83 -14.76 -6.40
CA GLU A 126 -16.45 -14.75 -5.87
C GLU A 126 -15.52 -13.94 -6.77
N ILE A 127 -14.60 -13.19 -6.17
CA ILE A 127 -13.55 -12.49 -6.92
C ILE A 127 -12.59 -13.52 -7.52
N THR A 128 -12.47 -13.53 -8.85
CA THR A 128 -11.64 -14.51 -9.59
C THR A 128 -10.24 -14.01 -9.95
N ASP A 129 -9.95 -12.70 -9.78
CA ASP A 129 -8.68 -12.05 -10.17
C ASP A 129 -7.96 -11.40 -8.97
N GLY A 130 -7.83 -12.15 -7.87
CA GLY A 130 -7.13 -11.76 -6.64
C GLY A 130 -7.94 -12.07 -5.37
N ASN A 131 -7.27 -12.09 -4.22
CA ASN A 131 -7.89 -12.39 -2.92
C ASN A 131 -7.79 -11.19 -1.97
N VAL A 132 -8.71 -11.14 -1.00
CA VAL A 132 -8.51 -10.33 0.21
C VAL A 132 -7.71 -11.16 1.21
N ILE A 133 -6.67 -10.56 1.76
CA ILE A 133 -5.78 -11.18 2.73
C ILE A 133 -5.86 -10.35 4.01
N ALA A 134 -6.17 -11.00 5.12
CA ALA A 134 -6.12 -10.41 6.44
C ALA A 134 -4.96 -11.04 7.22
N TYR A 135 -4.21 -10.23 7.97
CA TYR A 135 -3.28 -10.77 8.95
C TYR A 135 -3.06 -9.86 10.15
N TYR A 136 -2.78 -10.47 11.29
CA TYR A 136 -2.38 -9.75 12.49
C TYR A 136 -0.88 -9.51 12.50
N LYS A 137 -0.51 -8.33 13.00
CA LYS A 137 0.83 -8.09 13.54
C LYS A 137 0.74 -7.94 15.03
N LYS A 138 1.37 -8.87 15.74
CA LYS A 138 1.31 -8.95 17.19
C LYS A 138 2.63 -8.55 17.83
N MET A 139 2.57 -7.84 18.95
CA MET A 139 3.75 -7.50 19.74
C MET A 139 4.19 -8.73 20.55
N GLU A 140 5.49 -9.06 20.54
CA GLU A 140 5.98 -10.28 21.21
C GLU A 140 5.90 -10.24 22.74
N ASP A 141 6.04 -9.05 23.30
CA ASP A 141 6.22 -8.88 24.74
C ASP A 141 4.90 -8.96 25.53
N GLU A 142 3.75 -8.96 24.84
CA GLU A 142 2.43 -8.94 25.46
C GLU A 142 1.43 -9.78 24.65
N LYS A 143 0.83 -10.78 25.31
CA LYS A 143 -0.32 -11.49 24.76
C LYS A 143 -1.53 -10.55 24.77
N ASP A 144 -2.20 -10.41 23.63
CA ASP A 144 -3.36 -9.52 23.45
C ASP A 144 -3.01 -8.04 23.71
N SER A 145 -1.88 -7.58 23.15
CA SER A 145 -1.44 -6.20 23.33
C SER A 145 -2.44 -5.23 22.72
N ALA A 146 -2.68 -4.13 23.42
CA ALA A 146 -3.45 -3.03 22.85
C ALA A 146 -2.79 -2.45 21.60
N ASP A 147 -1.52 -2.75 21.32
CA ASP A 147 -0.79 -2.30 20.13
C ASP A 147 -0.86 -3.30 18.95
N ASP A 148 -1.48 -4.48 19.12
CA ASP A 148 -1.69 -5.43 18.03
C ASP A 148 -2.56 -4.79 16.95
N ILE A 149 -2.25 -5.08 15.68
CA ILE A 149 -2.96 -4.47 14.56
C ILE A 149 -3.36 -5.51 13.53
N LEU A 150 -4.62 -5.46 13.12
CA LEU A 150 -5.15 -6.26 12.02
C LEU A 150 -4.96 -5.47 10.72
N ILE A 151 -4.32 -6.10 9.73
CA ILE A 151 -4.11 -5.51 8.40
C ILE A 151 -4.93 -6.30 7.41
N VAL A 152 -5.82 -5.63 6.68
CA VAL A 152 -6.65 -6.25 5.64
C VAL A 152 -6.32 -5.63 4.29
N ILE A 153 -6.02 -6.47 3.31
CA ILE A 153 -5.44 -6.11 2.03
C ILE A 153 -6.30 -6.68 0.92
N ASN A 154 -6.85 -5.83 0.06
CA ASN A 154 -7.39 -6.25 -1.22
C ASN A 154 -6.25 -6.29 -2.24
N SER A 155 -5.90 -7.48 -2.76
CA SER A 155 -4.88 -7.61 -3.82
C SER A 155 -5.46 -7.63 -5.25
N GLY A 156 -6.80 -7.62 -5.36
CA GLY A 156 -7.53 -7.69 -6.61
C GLY A 156 -7.71 -6.34 -7.30
N LYS A 157 -8.18 -6.41 -8.55
CA LYS A 157 -8.48 -5.25 -9.41
C LYS A 157 -9.89 -4.69 -9.23
N ALA A 158 -10.77 -5.42 -8.55
CA ALA A 158 -12.11 -5.00 -8.22
C ALA A 158 -12.19 -4.60 -6.75
N ALA A 159 -13.15 -3.76 -6.40
CA ALA A 159 -13.48 -3.52 -5.01
C ALA A 159 -14.06 -4.80 -4.37
N ALA A 160 -13.85 -4.93 -3.07
CA ALA A 160 -14.16 -6.12 -2.30
C ALA A 160 -14.88 -5.74 -1.01
N GLU A 161 -15.86 -6.56 -0.63
CA GLU A 161 -16.49 -6.51 0.68
C GLU A 161 -16.17 -7.78 1.48
N ILE A 162 -15.80 -7.59 2.74
CA ILE A 162 -15.48 -8.65 3.70
C ILE A 162 -16.27 -8.44 4.98
N ASP A 163 -16.91 -9.50 5.47
CA ASP A 163 -17.44 -9.54 6.82
C ASP A 163 -16.31 -9.83 7.81
N ILE A 164 -16.05 -8.91 8.75
CA ILE A 164 -14.97 -9.02 9.74
C ILE A 164 -15.15 -10.23 10.66
N SER A 165 -16.38 -10.74 10.83
CA SER A 165 -16.60 -11.98 11.58
C SER A 165 -15.90 -13.20 10.95
N MET A 166 -15.61 -13.16 9.65
CA MET A 166 -14.82 -14.20 8.97
C MET A 166 -13.34 -14.21 9.38
N ILE A 167 -12.84 -13.10 9.93
CA ILE A 167 -11.47 -12.93 10.42
C ILE A 167 -11.41 -13.23 11.92
N ASP A 168 -12.35 -12.66 12.68
CA ASP A 168 -12.39 -12.76 14.13
C ASP A 168 -13.81 -13.06 14.62
N ASN A 169 -14.00 -14.30 15.07
CA ASN A 169 -15.28 -14.80 15.57
C ASN A 169 -15.53 -14.49 17.06
N VAL A 170 -14.62 -13.77 17.72
CA VAL A 170 -14.69 -13.52 19.18
C VAL A 170 -15.48 -12.26 19.53
N GLY A 171 -16.03 -11.55 18.53
CA GLY A 171 -16.92 -10.40 18.73
C GLY A 171 -16.21 -9.10 19.09
N MET A 172 -14.93 -8.96 18.72
CA MET A 172 -14.22 -7.70 18.82
C MET A 172 -14.87 -6.62 17.94
N VAL A 173 -14.92 -5.39 18.45
CA VAL A 173 -15.41 -4.23 17.72
C VAL A 173 -14.21 -3.51 17.13
N TYR A 174 -13.99 -3.69 15.83
CA TYR A 174 -12.91 -3.03 15.11
C TYR A 174 -13.30 -1.61 14.66
N SER A 175 -12.31 -0.75 14.60
CA SER A 175 -12.39 0.56 13.95
C SER A 175 -11.22 0.74 12.99
N ILE A 176 -11.43 1.50 11.91
CA ILE A 176 -10.34 1.83 10.99
C ILE A 176 -9.42 2.86 11.67
N LYS A 177 -8.16 2.50 11.90
CA LYS A 177 -7.13 3.38 12.44
C LYS A 177 -6.19 3.96 11.38
N GLY A 178 -6.12 3.29 10.23
CA GLY A 178 -5.30 3.71 9.09
C GLY A 178 -5.83 3.12 7.79
N MET A 179 -5.62 3.83 6.69
CA MET A 179 -6.08 3.39 5.38
C MET A 179 -5.08 3.83 4.31
N LEU A 180 -4.92 3.00 3.29
CA LEU A 180 -4.19 3.33 2.08
C LEU A 180 -5.05 2.94 0.87
N SER A 181 -5.47 3.95 0.10
CA SER A 181 -6.25 3.77 -1.11
C SER A 181 -5.38 4.02 -2.34
N ALA A 182 -5.10 2.95 -3.10
CA ALA A 182 -4.21 3.02 -4.24
C ALA A 182 -4.89 3.61 -5.48
N ASP A 183 -6.17 3.30 -5.70
CA ASP A 183 -6.98 3.80 -6.81
C ASP A 183 -7.77 5.07 -6.47
N GLY A 184 -7.77 5.49 -5.19
CA GLY A 184 -8.53 6.64 -4.70
C GLY A 184 -9.96 6.31 -4.27
N GLY A 185 -10.36 5.03 -4.33
CA GLY A 185 -11.64 4.57 -3.81
C GLY A 185 -11.72 4.65 -2.28
N GLU A 186 -12.94 4.68 -1.77
CA GLU A 186 -13.20 4.81 -0.34
C GLU A 186 -13.02 3.47 0.40
N ILE A 187 -12.49 3.55 1.62
CA ILE A 187 -12.39 2.42 2.56
C ILE A 187 -13.34 2.68 3.72
N THR A 188 -14.32 1.79 3.93
CA THR A 188 -15.33 1.94 4.97
C THR A 188 -15.47 0.66 5.78
N LEU A 189 -15.90 0.80 7.04
CA LEU A 189 -16.26 -0.30 7.92
C LEU A 189 -17.62 0.02 8.56
N GLU A 190 -18.67 -0.65 8.08
CA GLU A 190 -20.05 -0.40 8.50
C GLU A 190 -20.73 -1.71 8.86
N ASN A 191 -21.33 -1.78 10.04
CA ASN A 191 -22.05 -2.98 10.51
C ASN A 191 -21.23 -4.28 10.42
N GLY A 192 -19.91 -4.20 10.61
CA GLY A 192 -19.00 -5.35 10.51
C GLY A 192 -18.56 -5.69 9.08
N ILE A 193 -19.03 -4.96 8.07
CA ILE A 193 -18.63 -5.12 6.67
C ILE A 193 -17.53 -4.11 6.34
N LEU A 194 -16.34 -4.60 6.02
CA LEU A 194 -15.23 -3.82 5.51
C LEU A 194 -15.29 -3.78 3.99
N ARG A 195 -15.37 -2.57 3.43
CA ARG A 195 -15.23 -2.33 1.99
C ARG A 195 -13.83 -1.83 1.68
N LEU A 196 -13.18 -2.47 0.73
CA LEU A 196 -11.86 -2.11 0.23
C LEU A 196 -11.94 -1.87 -1.28
N PRO A 197 -11.42 -0.75 -1.80
CA PRO A 197 -11.31 -0.54 -3.24
C PRO A 197 -10.20 -1.42 -3.82
N ALA A 198 -9.98 -1.36 -5.13
CA ALA A 198 -8.92 -2.14 -5.77
C ALA A 198 -7.57 -1.75 -5.16
N TYR A 199 -6.79 -2.76 -4.77
CA TYR A 199 -5.49 -2.53 -4.12
C TYR A 199 -5.55 -1.74 -2.79
N GLY A 200 -6.70 -1.71 -2.13
CA GLY A 200 -6.90 -1.02 -0.85
C GLY A 200 -6.30 -1.77 0.34
N ILE A 201 -5.81 -1.03 1.33
CA ILE A 201 -5.31 -1.57 2.60
C ILE A 201 -5.97 -0.85 3.78
N ALA A 202 -6.53 -1.60 4.71
CA ALA A 202 -7.08 -1.10 5.97
C ALA A 202 -6.28 -1.63 7.17
N LEU A 203 -6.06 -0.76 8.15
CA LEU A 203 -5.48 -1.08 9.46
C LEU A 203 -6.59 -0.95 10.50
N LEU A 204 -6.90 -2.07 11.15
CA LEU A 204 -8.02 -2.20 12.08
C LEU A 204 -7.51 -2.48 13.49
N GLN A 205 -8.17 -1.85 14.47
CA GLN A 205 -7.91 -1.98 15.90
C GLN A 205 -9.13 -1.53 16.72
#